data_AF-A0A3D2VU75-F1
#
_entry.id   AF-A0A3D2VU75-F1
#
_cell.length_a   1.000
_cell.length_b   1.000
_cell.length_c   1.000
_cell.angle_alpha   90.00
_cell.angle_beta   90.00
_cell.angle_gamma   90.00
#
_symmetry.space_group_name_H-M   'P 1'
#
loop_
_entity.id
_entity.type
_entity.pdbx_description
1 polymer ?
#
loop_
_entity_poly.entity_id
_entity_poly.type
_entity_poly.pdbx_seq_one_letter_code
_entity_poly.pdbx_strand_id
1 'polypeptide(L)'
;MPDIIVYSSPFCPYCRRARALLDSKGARYTVLDVGQNPHLWDEIAQRTGRDTVPQIFIGGRHVGGCDELFALDRRGELEPLLNG
;
A
#
# COMPACT_ATOMS: atom_id res chain seq x y z
N MET A 1 2.11 -11.11 12.08
CA MET A 1 1.87 -10.73 10.67
C MET A 1 0.81 -9.65 10.68
N PRO A 2 1.22 -8.41 10.47
CA PRO A 2 0.32 -7.26 10.51
C PRO A 2 -0.63 -7.28 9.32
N ASP A 3 -1.77 -6.62 9.47
CA ASP A 3 -2.70 -6.42 8.37
C ASP A 3 -2.11 -5.42 7.37
N ILE A 4 -2.04 -5.81 6.09
CA ILE A 4 -1.48 -5.00 5.02
C ILE A 4 -2.57 -4.74 4.00
N ILE A 5 -2.85 -3.47 3.76
CA ILE A 5 -3.88 -3.03 2.81
C ILE A 5 -3.20 -2.20 1.73
N VAL A 6 -3.50 -2.52 0.47
CA VAL A 6 -3.02 -1.78 -0.70
C VAL A 6 -4.23 -1.31 -1.50
N TYR A 7 -4.51 -0.01 -1.44
CA TYR A 7 -5.44 0.62 -2.38
C TYR A 7 -4.79 0.67 -3.75
N SER A 8 -5.48 0.14 -4.76
CA SER A 8 -4.95 -0.05 -6.10
C SER A 8 -5.99 0.25 -7.17
N SER A 9 -5.52 0.50 -8.39
CA SER A 9 -6.32 0.48 -9.61
C SER A 9 -5.77 -0.55 -10.60
N PRO A 10 -6.60 -1.17 -11.48
CA PRO A 10 -6.17 -2.21 -12.42
C PRO A 10 -5.09 -1.72 -13.39
N PHE A 11 -5.17 -0.46 -13.80
CA PHE A 11 -4.31 0.12 -14.84
C PHE A 11 -3.14 0.95 -14.28
N CYS A 12 -2.86 0.86 -12.97
CA CYS A 12 -1.80 1.64 -12.35
C CYS A 12 -0.46 0.86 -12.31
N PRO A 13 0.59 1.32 -13.04
CA PRO A 13 1.90 0.66 -13.03
C PRO A 13 2.59 0.75 -11.66
N TYR A 14 2.40 1.83 -10.90
CA TYR A 14 2.96 1.99 -9.56
C TYR A 14 2.34 1.01 -8.55
N CYS A 15 1.05 0.72 -8.68
CA CYS A 15 0.39 -0.29 -7.84
C CYS A 15 0.99 -1.68 -8.08
N ARG A 16 1.28 -2.03 -9.34
CA ARG A 16 1.96 -3.30 -9.67
C ARG A 16 3.36 -3.37 -9.07
N ARG A 17 4.13 -2.28 -9.13
CA ARG A 17 5.46 -2.21 -8.54
C ARG A 17 5.45 -2.34 -7.02
N ALA A 18 4.53 -1.66 -6.34
CA ALA A 18 4.37 -1.77 -4.89
C ALA A 18 4.02 -3.20 -4.46
N ARG A 19 3.07 -3.84 -5.16
CA ARG A 19 2.74 -5.26 -4.94
C ARG A 19 3.91 -6.19 -5.16
N ALA A 20 4.65 -6.03 -6.25
CA ALA A 20 5.82 -6.85 -6.53
C ALA A 20 6.91 -6.74 -5.45
N LEU A 21 7.08 -5.57 -4.83
CA LEU A 21 7.97 -5.41 -3.69
C LEU A 21 7.44 -6.15 -2.45
N LEU A 22 6.15 -6.06 -2.15
CA LEU A 22 5.54 -6.81 -1.03
C LEU A 22 5.62 -8.33 -1.27
N ASP A 23 5.38 -8.77 -2.50
CA ASP A 23 5.50 -10.17 -2.92
C ASP A 23 6.94 -10.67 -2.76
N SER A 24 7.95 -9.88 -3.15
CA SER A 24 9.36 -10.26 -3.00
C SER A 24 9.80 -10.36 -1.54
N LYS A 25 9.12 -9.64 -0.64
CA LYS A 25 9.29 -9.73 0.83
C LYS A 25 8.47 -10.86 1.46
N GLY A 26 7.69 -11.60 0.68
CA GLY A 26 6.82 -12.68 1.16
C GLY A 26 5.63 -12.19 1.99
N ALA A 27 5.27 -10.90 1.87
CA ALA A 27 4.18 -10.31 2.64
C ALA A 27 2.81 -10.72 2.06
N ARG A 28 1.84 -11.00 2.93
CA ARG A 28 0.45 -11.18 2.53
C ARG A 28 -0.29 -9.86 2.72
N TYR A 29 -1.06 -9.46 1.72
CA TYR A 29 -1.80 -8.19 1.74
C TYR A 29 -3.14 -8.32 1.05
N THR A 30 -4.06 -7.43 1.43
CA THR A 30 -5.36 -7.26 0.80
C THR A 30 -5.28 -6.12 -0.21
N VAL A 31 -5.77 -6.35 -1.42
CA VAL A 31 -5.87 -5.30 -2.45
C VAL A 31 -7.30 -4.77 -2.46
N LEU A 32 -7.45 -3.46 -2.24
CA LEU A 32 -8.71 -2.76 -2.38
C LEU A 32 -8.73 -2.01 -3.71
N ASP A 33 -9.57 -2.46 -4.64
CA ASP A 33 -9.64 -1.91 -5.99
C ASP A 33 -10.58 -0.70 -6.05
N VAL A 34 -10.00 0.50 -6.14
CA VAL A 34 -10.73 1.77 -6.22
C VAL A 34 -11.51 1.93 -7.53
N GLY A 35 -11.17 1.16 -8.57
CA GLY A 35 -11.89 1.12 -9.84
C GLY A 35 -13.16 0.28 -9.78
N GLN A 36 -13.25 -0.67 -8.84
CA GLN A 36 -14.46 -1.47 -8.61
C GLN A 36 -15.35 -0.90 -7.50
N ASN A 37 -14.77 -0.16 -6.55
CA ASN A 37 -15.52 0.48 -5.48
C ASN A 37 -15.13 1.95 -5.31
N PRO A 38 -15.94 2.89 -5.85
CA PRO A 38 -15.67 4.32 -5.75
C PRO A 38 -15.58 4.86 -4.32
N HIS A 39 -16.27 4.24 -3.34
CA HIS A 39 -16.21 4.68 -1.93
C HIS A 39 -14.82 4.56 -1.31
N LEU A 40 -13.94 3.75 -1.89
CA LEU A 40 -12.55 3.63 -1.44
C LEU A 40 -11.77 4.93 -1.67
N TRP A 41 -12.16 5.77 -2.64
CA TRP A 41 -11.55 7.09 -2.81
C TRP A 41 -11.85 8.01 -1.64
N ASP A 42 -13.09 8.00 -1.15
CA ASP A 42 -13.48 8.76 0.04
C ASP A 42 -12.72 8.27 1.27
N GLU A 43 -12.55 6.96 1.40
CA GLU A 43 -11.77 6.38 2.50
C GLU A 43 -10.29 6.80 2.45
N ILE A 44 -9.68 6.73 1.26
CA ILE A 44 -8.29 7.18 1.06
C ILE A 44 -8.16 8.66 1.42
N ALA A 45 -9.06 9.51 0.92
CA ALA A 45 -9.04 10.95 1.20
C ALA A 45 -9.21 11.25 2.70
N GLN A 46 -10.14 10.57 3.37
CA GLN A 46 -10.35 10.74 4.81
C GLN A 46 -9.17 10.27 5.65
N ARG A 47 -8.56 9.13 5.29
CA ARG A 47 -7.47 8.52 6.09
C ARG A 47 -6.11 9.15 5.83
N THR A 48 -5.88 9.70 4.64
CA THR A 48 -4.53 10.12 4.19
C THR A 48 -4.46 11.58 3.73
N GLY A 49 -5.61 12.20 3.45
CA GLY A 49 -5.65 13.50 2.76
C GLY A 49 -5.17 13.46 1.31
N ARG A 50 -4.99 12.28 0.73
CA ARG A 50 -4.55 12.08 -0.66
C ARG A 50 -5.68 11.54 -1.51
N ASP A 51 -5.57 11.68 -2.82
CA ASP A 51 -6.50 11.21 -3.84
C ASP A 51 -5.76 10.43 -4.95
N THR A 52 -4.70 9.70 -4.56
CA THR A 52 -3.82 8.98 -5.49
C THR A 52 -3.69 7.51 -5.12
N VAL A 53 -3.40 6.66 -6.10
CA VAL A 53 -3.04 5.24 -5.88
C VAL A 53 -1.62 4.94 -6.39
N PRO A 54 -0.87 4.02 -5.77
CA PRO A 54 -1.28 3.22 -4.60
C PRO A 54 -1.27 4.01 -3.29
N GLN A 55 -2.10 3.60 -2.32
CA GLN A 55 -1.89 3.92 -0.90
C GLN A 55 -1.74 2.62 -0.12
N ILE A 56 -0.70 2.52 0.69
CA ILE A 56 -0.36 1.32 1.44
C ILE A 56 -0.51 1.59 2.94
N PHE A 57 -1.11 0.65 3.65
CA PHE A 57 -1.17 0.60 5.09
C PHE A 57 -0.58 -0.71 5.60
N ILE A 58 0.20 -0.66 6.68
CA ILE A 58 0.80 -1.82 7.33
C ILE A 58 0.53 -1.70 8.83
N GLY A 59 -0.17 -2.68 9.42
CA GLY A 59 -0.52 -2.66 10.85
C GLY A 59 -1.34 -1.42 11.25
N GLY A 60 -2.21 -0.94 10.36
CA GLY A 60 -2.99 0.28 10.55
C GLY A 60 -2.23 1.60 10.32
N ARG A 61 -0.90 1.58 10.19
CA ARG A 61 -0.09 2.76 9.87
C ARG A 61 -0.12 3.06 8.38
N HIS A 62 -0.38 4.31 8.02
CA HIS A 62 -0.23 4.78 6.64
C HIS A 62 1.25 4.85 6.27
N VAL A 63 1.64 4.09 5.25
CA VAL A 63 3.01 4.05 4.72
C VAL A 63 3.20 5.12 3.64
N GLY A 64 2.17 5.40 2.86
CA GLY A 64 2.23 6.28 1.70
C GLY A 64 2.00 5.53 0.40
N GLY A 65 2.56 6.04 -0.69
CA GLY A 65 2.45 5.43 -2.01
C GLY A 65 3.63 4.53 -2.35
N CYS A 66 3.83 4.32 -3.65
CA CYS A 66 4.89 3.45 -4.15
C CYS A 66 6.28 3.98 -3.75
N ASP A 67 6.54 5.27 -3.91
CA ASP A 67 7.86 5.83 -3.65
C ASP A 67 8.22 5.79 -2.16
N GLU A 68 7.27 6.07 -1.27
CA GLU A 68 7.48 5.96 0.18
C GLU A 68 7.72 4.51 0.62
N LEU A 69 7.01 3.54 0.04
CA LEU A 69 7.25 2.11 0.31
C LEU A 69 8.67 1.69 -0.08
N PHE A 70 9.13 2.06 -1.28
CA PHE A 70 10.49 1.78 -1.71
C PHE A 70 11.54 2.56 -0.90
N ALA A 71 11.21 3.77 -0.43
CA ALA A 71 12.09 4.53 0.44
C ALA A 71 12.26 3.85 1.81
N LEU A 72 11.20 3.30 2.40
CA LEU A 72 11.28 2.49 3.63
C LEU A 72 12.11 1.22 3.43
N ASP A 73 11.90 0.52 2.31
CA ASP A 73 12.65 -0.68 1.98
C ASP A 73 14.15 -0.42 1.88
N ARG A 74 14.54 0.65 1.16
CA ARG A 74 15.95 1.06 1.05
C ARG A 74 16.59 1.45 2.37
N ARG A 75 15.78 1.86 3.36
CA ARG A 75 16.26 2.19 4.72
C ARG A 75 16.31 0.96 5.63
N GLY A 76 15.84 -0.20 5.18
CA GLY A 76 15.70 -1.41 6.01
C GLY A 76 14.56 -1.29 7.04
N GLU A 77 13.68 -0.30 6.90
CA GLU A 77 12.58 -0.04 7.84
C GLU A 77 11.30 -0.80 7.45
N LEU A 78 11.25 -1.38 6.24
CA LEU A 78 10.08 -2.12 5.78
C LEU A 78 9.96 -3.50 6.45
N GLU A 79 11.04 -4.29 6.53
CA GLU A 79 10.99 -5.63 7.14
C GLU A 79 10.48 -5.64 8.59
N PRO A 80 10.89 -4.73 9.49
CA PRO A 80 10.34 -4.64 10.83
C PRO A 80 8.82 -4.40 10.84
N LEU A 81 8.31 -3.59 9.90
CA LEU A 81 6.88 -3.34 9.78
C LEU A 81 6.11 -4.55 9.27
N LEU A 82 6.72 -5.38 8.41
CA LEU A 82 6.09 -6.59 7.86
C LEU A 82 6.08 -7.76 8.85
N ASN A 83 7.04 -7.78 9.78
CA ASN A 83 7.23 -8.86 10.75
C ASN A 83 6.73 -8.54 12.16
N GLY A 84 6.20 -7.34 12.37
CA GLY A 84 5.59 -6.92 13.64
C GLY A 84 4.25 -7.58 13.97
#